data_AF-A0A6P7XK94-F1
#
_entry.id   AF-A0A6P7XK94-F1
#
_cell.length_a   1.000
_cell.length_b   1.000
_cell.length_c   1.000
_cell.angle_alpha   90.00
_cell.angle_beta   90.00
_cell.angle_gamma   90.00
#
_symmetry.space_group_name_H-M   'P 1'
#
loop_
_entity.id
_entity.type
_entity.pdbx_description
1 polymer ?
#
loop_
_entity_poly.entity_id
_entity_poly.type
_entity_poly.pdbx_seq_one_letter_code
_entity_poly.pdbx_strand_id
1 'polypeptide(L)'
;MSAPNPPGHNWSRKVEREEEEEEDPLDQMISRSGCAAFHYALQECMSEQRDWRKCQQQVQLFKDCMQEQQQKRMQELQKRQK
;
A
#
# COMPACT_ATOMS: atom_id res chain seq x y z
N MET A 1 19.37 3.78 40.07
CA MET A 1 19.24 4.77 38.98
C MET A 1 18.21 4.19 38.00
N SER A 2 16.92 4.47 38.21
CA SER A 2 15.85 3.94 37.35
C SER A 2 15.50 4.99 36.31
N ALA A 3 15.67 4.67 35.02
CA ALA A 3 15.32 5.56 33.93
C ALA A 3 13.80 5.79 33.87
N PRO A 4 13.32 7.00 33.57
CA PRO A 4 11.89 7.26 33.41
C PRO A 4 11.36 6.61 32.13
N ASN A 5 10.23 5.90 32.25
CA ASN A 5 9.53 5.27 31.12
C ASN A 5 9.08 6.33 30.10
N PRO A 6 9.22 6.09 28.78
CA PRO A 6 8.68 6.99 27.76
C PRO A 6 7.14 6.98 27.77
N PRO A 7 6.50 8.10 27.43
CA PRO A 7 5.04 8.16 27.32
C PRO A 7 4.57 7.21 26.21
N GLY A 8 3.76 6.22 26.59
CA GLY A 8 3.18 5.25 25.66
C GLY A 8 2.33 5.95 24.61
N HIS A 9 2.47 5.55 23.34
CA HIS A 9 1.61 6.02 22.26
C HIS A 9 0.16 5.61 22.56
N ASN A 10 -0.70 6.60 22.74
CA ASN A 10 -2.11 6.40 23.02
C ASN A 10 -2.81 5.93 21.73
N TRP A 11 -2.99 4.61 21.58
CA TRP A 11 -3.70 3.98 20.46
C TRP A 11 -5.22 4.08 20.63
N SER A 12 -5.72 5.22 21.11
CA SER A 12 -7.16 5.53 21.13
C SER A 12 -7.64 5.74 19.69
N ARG A 13 -7.89 4.63 19.00
CA ARG A 13 -8.66 4.62 17.76
C ARG A 13 -10.08 5.04 18.13
N LYS A 14 -10.48 6.23 17.69
CA LYS A 14 -11.88 6.66 17.70
C LYS A 14 -12.68 5.64 16.88
N VAL A 15 -13.39 4.77 17.57
CA VAL A 15 -14.45 3.94 16.99
C VAL A 15 -15.73 4.72 17.21
N GLU A 16 -15.97 5.74 16.40
CA GLU A 16 -17.28 6.39 16.36
C GLU A 16 -17.72 6.56 14.92
N ARG A 17 -18.55 5.59 14.52
CA ARG A 17 -19.73 5.74 13.66
C ARG A 17 -19.45 6.15 12.21
N GLU A 18 -19.29 5.15 11.36
CA GLU A 18 -20.17 4.88 10.22
C GLU A 18 -19.78 3.53 9.62
N GLU A 19 -20.75 2.62 9.52
CA GLU A 19 -20.62 1.32 8.85
C GLU A 19 -20.67 1.49 7.33
N GLU A 20 -19.99 2.51 6.81
CA GLU A 20 -19.54 2.48 5.42
C GLU A 20 -18.23 1.68 5.44
N GLU A 21 -18.16 0.64 4.62
CA GLU A 21 -16.90 0.02 4.22
C GLU A 21 -15.96 1.10 3.68
N GLU A 22 -15.24 1.81 4.56
CA GLU A 22 -14.21 2.74 4.13
C GLU A 22 -13.09 1.86 3.56
N GLU A 23 -13.12 1.66 2.23
CA GLU A 23 -12.06 0.97 1.50
C GLU A 23 -10.73 1.56 1.96
N ASP A 24 -9.78 0.69 2.32
CA ASP A 24 -8.49 1.14 2.84
C ASP A 24 -7.88 2.16 1.85
N PRO A 25 -7.41 3.32 2.33
CA PRO A 25 -6.84 4.34 1.45
C PRO A 25 -5.72 3.82 0.53
N LEU A 26 -4.99 2.78 0.95
CA LEU A 26 -4.00 2.08 0.13
C LEU A 26 -4.68 1.31 -1.01
N ASP A 27 -5.73 0.57 -0.72
CA ASP A 27 -6.49 -0.20 -1.72
C ASP A 27 -7.13 0.73 -2.75
N GLN A 28 -7.69 1.85 -2.32
CA GLN A 28 -8.19 2.89 -3.24
C GLN A 28 -7.07 3.44 -4.15
N MET A 29 -5.88 3.69 -3.59
CA MET A 29 -4.73 4.16 -4.37
C MET A 29 -4.27 3.12 -5.39
N ILE A 30 -4.22 1.85 -5.01
CA ILE A 30 -3.80 0.74 -5.86
C ILE A 30 -4.82 0.50 -6.98
N SER A 31 -6.12 0.59 -6.68
CA SER A 31 -7.19 0.52 -7.67
C SER A 31 -7.06 1.63 -8.72
N ARG A 32 -6.79 2.87 -8.28
CA ARG A 32 -6.59 4.02 -9.19
C ARG A 32 -5.29 3.97 -9.99
N SER A 33 -4.28 3.23 -9.54
CA SER A 33 -3.02 3.11 -10.28
C SER A 33 -3.08 2.13 -11.45
N GLY A 34 -4.10 1.27 -11.50
CA GLY A 34 -4.18 0.19 -12.49
C GLY A 34 -3.24 -0.99 -12.19
N CYS A 35 -2.58 -1.01 -11.03
CA CYS A 35 -1.70 -2.12 -10.60
C CYS A 35 -2.41 -3.13 -9.68
N ALA A 36 -3.73 -3.04 -9.52
CA ALA A 36 -4.52 -3.88 -8.62
C ALA A 36 -4.35 -5.39 -8.89
N ALA A 37 -4.29 -5.83 -10.15
CA ALA A 37 -4.08 -7.24 -10.48
C ALA A 37 -2.78 -7.81 -9.88
N PHE A 38 -1.69 -7.05 -9.94
CA PHE A 38 -0.40 -7.46 -9.35
C PHE A 38 -0.43 -7.41 -7.83
N HIS A 39 -1.19 -6.48 -7.25
CA HIS A 39 -1.41 -6.43 -5.81
C HIS A 39 -2.15 -7.67 -5.30
N TYR A 40 -3.26 -8.04 -5.94
CA TYR A 40 -4.02 -9.24 -5.57
C TYR A 40 -3.21 -10.52 -5.77
N ALA A 41 -2.43 -10.63 -6.85
CA ALA A 41 -1.53 -11.77 -7.06
C ALA A 41 -0.46 -11.89 -5.95
N LEU A 42 0.05 -10.75 -5.45
CA LEU A 42 0.98 -10.74 -4.34
C LEU A 42 0.29 -11.15 -3.02
N GLN A 43 -0.92 -10.64 -2.75
CA GLN A 43 -1.72 -11.03 -1.59
C GLN A 43 -2.04 -12.53 -1.60
N GLU A 44 -2.42 -13.08 -2.76
CA GLU A 44 -2.68 -14.50 -2.95
C GLU A 44 -1.42 -15.33 -2.63
N CYS A 45 -0.27 -14.97 -3.21
CA CYS A 45 0.99 -15.66 -2.89
C CYS A 45 1.32 -15.63 -1.40
N MET A 46 1.14 -14.48 -0.73
CA MET A 46 1.40 -14.38 0.71
C MET A 46 0.42 -15.21 1.54
N SER A 47 -0.85 -15.30 1.10
CA SER A 47 -1.87 -16.11 1.75
C SER A 47 -1.56 -17.61 1.68
N GLU A 48 -1.05 -18.08 0.53
CA GLU A 48 -0.71 -19.49 0.29
C GLU A 48 0.63 -19.88 0.92
N GLN A 49 1.69 -19.10 0.66
CA GLN A 49 3.06 -19.49 1.00
C GLN A 49 3.43 -19.13 2.43
N ARG A 50 2.87 -18.04 2.97
CA ARG A 50 3.22 -17.46 4.28
C ARG A 50 4.72 -17.14 4.48
N ASP A 51 5.50 -17.16 3.40
CA ASP A 51 6.90 -16.77 3.34
C ASP A 51 7.10 -15.80 2.17
N TRP A 52 7.32 -14.53 2.50
CA TRP A 52 7.47 -13.47 1.50
C TRP A 52 8.67 -13.69 0.56
N ARG A 53 9.69 -14.47 0.99
CA ARG A 53 10.85 -14.78 0.14
C ARG A 53 10.47 -15.62 -1.07
N LYS A 54 9.40 -16.42 -0.96
CA LYS A 54 8.86 -17.18 -2.09
C LYS A 54 8.01 -16.34 -3.04
N CYS A 55 7.54 -15.18 -2.58
CA CYS A 55 6.72 -14.25 -3.36
C CYS A 55 7.53 -13.14 -4.04
N GLN A 56 8.85 -13.27 -4.13
CA GLN A 56 9.72 -12.24 -4.72
C GLN A 56 9.33 -11.87 -6.15
N GLN A 57 8.88 -12.85 -6.96
CA GLN A 57 8.46 -12.58 -8.33
C GLN A 57 7.25 -11.65 -8.37
N GLN A 58 6.22 -11.93 -7.57
CA GLN A 58 5.00 -11.14 -7.45
C GLN A 58 5.31 -9.74 -6.90
N VAL A 59 6.25 -9.64 -5.95
CA VAL A 59 6.73 -8.35 -5.43
C VAL A 59 7.40 -7.53 -6.53
N GLN A 60 8.27 -8.13 -7.36
CA GLN A 60 8.91 -7.40 -8.47
C GLN A 60 7.87 -6.92 -9.49
N LEU A 61 6.93 -7.78 -9.90
CA LEU A 61 5.87 -7.41 -10.84
C LEU A 61 5.03 -6.23 -10.33
N PHE A 62 4.63 -6.25 -9.06
CA PHE A 62 3.89 -5.15 -8.46
C PHE A 62 4.72 -3.86 -8.41
N LYS A 63 6.00 -3.97 -8.03
CA LYS A 63 6.92 -2.83 -7.98
C LYS A 63 7.13 -2.21 -9.36
N ASP A 64 7.38 -3.01 -10.39
CA ASP A 64 7.61 -2.55 -11.75
C ASP A 64 6.39 -1.80 -12.29
N CYS A 65 5.18 -2.33 -12.08
CA CYS A 65 3.94 -1.64 -12.44
C CYS A 65 3.84 -0.26 -11.75
N MET A 66 4.05 -0.20 -10.44
CA MET A 66 3.94 1.06 -9.69
C MET A 66 4.99 2.09 -10.10
N GLN A 67 6.21 1.65 -10.45
CA GLN A 67 7.26 2.52 -10.97
C GLN A 67 6.87 3.11 -12.34
N GLU A 68 6.36 2.28 -13.25
CA GLU A 68 5.87 2.75 -14.55
C GLU A 68 4.76 3.78 -14.39
N GLN A 69 3.80 3.53 -13.49
CA GLN A 69 2.71 4.48 -13.21
C GLN A 69 3.20 5.80 -12.62
N GLN A 70 4.20 5.76 -11.75
CA GLN A 70 4.82 6.96 -11.20
C GLN A 70 5.50 7.80 -12.30
N GLN A 71 6.20 7.15 -13.23
CA GLN A 71 6.84 7.82 -14.36
C GLN A 71 5.81 8.45 -15.30
N LYS A 72 4.74 7.72 -15.66
CA LYS A 72 3.63 8.24 -16.46
C LYS A 72 3.02 9.49 -15.83
N ARG A 73 2.70 9.42 -14.52
CA ARG A 73 2.16 10.57 -13.77
C ARG A 73 3.11 11.78 -13.83
N MET A 74 4.42 11.56 -13.65
CA MET A 74 5.41 12.65 -13.72
C MET A 74 5.45 13.28 -15.11
N GLN A 75 5.43 12.47 -16.18
CA GLN A 75 5.42 12.97 -17.55
C GLN A 75 4.16 13.76 -17.87
N GLU A 76 2.99 13.30 -17.41
CA GLU A 76 1.73 14.04 -17.57
C GLU A 76 1.77 15.39 -16.86
N LEU A 77 2.29 15.43 -15.63
CA LEU A 77 2.47 16.69 -14.90
C LEU A 77 3.42 17.65 -15.63
N GLN A 78 4.51 17.14 -16.21
CA GLN A 78 5.43 17.95 -17.02
C GLN A 78 4.77 18.47 -18.29
N LYS A 79 3.92 17.67 -18.95
CA LYS A 79 3.17 18.09 -20.14
C LYS A 79 2.15 19.17 -19.82
N ARG A 80 1.47 19.09 -18.66
CA ARG A 80 0.50 20.10 -18.20
C ARG A 80 1.15 21.44 -17.82
N GLN A 81 2.44 21.43 -17.50
CA GLN A 81 3.21 22.63 -17.15
C GLN A 81 3.84 23.35 -18.36
N LYS A 82 3.75 22.75 -19.56
CA LYS A 82 4.21 23.33 -20.83
C LYS A 82 3.03 23.91 -21.59
#